data_AF-A0A956FR39-F1
#
_entry.id   AF-A0A956FR39-F1
#
_cell.length_a   1.000
_cell.length_b   1.000
_cell.length_c   1.000
_cell.angle_alpha   90.00
_cell.angle_beta   90.00
_cell.angle_gamma   90.00
#
_symmetry.space_group_name_H-M   'P 1'
#
loop_
_entity.id
_entity.type
_entity.pdbx_description
1 polymer ?
#
loop_
_entity_poly.entity_id
_entity_poly.type
_entity_poly.pdbx_seq_one_letter_code
_entity_poly.pdbx_strand_id
1 'polypeptide(L)'
;RFPEWRTIALATTVGYATHGLLDAFTSYGTMLLWPFSDVRVAWSWISIVDLGYTLPLIVGVILAARRSSPRPARIALLVSSVYMALCGLQRARVIAAQGDVQGYRGHHAARGDAFPTLANNVTWRSLYAADGVIYADKIRVPWFGAARVIAGDSVPLLDPSEDAAYASDPATARALALFRWFSAGWTARDRDDPERIADLRYAIEPGGVSSMWGLVLRPGREPPVIWDRGETRGALTSRLWTVLFDDGAEPLLIGGEPGPGAAPSRAAPARD
;
A
#
# COMPACT_ATOMS: atom_id res chain seq x y z
N ARG A 1 -40.04 17.21 8.77
CA ARG A 1 -39.83 18.14 7.64
C ARG A 1 -38.72 17.55 6.78
N PHE A 2 -39.00 17.23 5.52
CA PHE A 2 -37.95 16.81 4.60
C PHE A 2 -36.90 17.94 4.50
N PRO A 3 -35.60 17.63 4.46
CA PRO A 3 -34.57 18.65 4.29
C PRO A 3 -34.83 19.40 2.98
N GLU A 4 -34.69 20.73 3.03
CA GLU A 4 -34.80 21.56 1.83
C GLU A 4 -33.81 21.06 0.77
N TRP A 5 -34.23 20.98 -0.49
CA TRP A 5 -33.43 20.44 -1.60
C TRP A 5 -32.05 21.11 -1.71
N ARG A 6 -31.94 22.38 -1.30
CA ARG A 6 -30.69 23.14 -1.23
C ARG A 6 -29.67 22.50 -0.28
N THR A 7 -30.12 22.01 0.87
CA THR A 7 -29.26 21.34 1.85
C THR A 7 -28.77 20.00 1.33
N ILE A 8 -29.65 19.24 0.67
CA ILE A 8 -29.26 17.97 0.02
C ILE A 8 -28.23 18.25 -1.07
N ALA A 9 -28.51 19.20 -1.97
CA ALA A 9 -27.61 19.56 -3.06
C ALA A 9 -26.24 20.03 -2.55
N LEU A 10 -26.21 20.89 -1.53
CA LEU A 10 -24.95 21.33 -0.93
C LEU A 10 -24.17 20.16 -0.32
N ALA A 11 -24.82 19.30 0.45
CA ALA A 11 -24.17 18.16 1.09
C ALA A 11 -23.60 17.17 0.07
N THR A 12 -24.37 16.86 -0.99
CA THR A 12 -23.89 15.97 -2.06
C THR A 12 -22.76 16.61 -2.85
N THR A 13 -22.87 17.90 -3.21
CA THR A 13 -21.79 18.62 -3.90
C THR A 13 -20.50 18.64 -3.08
N VAL A 14 -20.57 18.91 -1.76
CA VAL A 14 -19.37 18.88 -0.90
C VAL A 14 -18.79 17.47 -0.84
N GLY A 15 -19.63 16.44 -0.61
CA GLY A 15 -19.17 15.05 -0.57
C GLY A 15 -18.45 14.64 -1.86
N TYR A 16 -19.07 14.90 -3.01
CA TYR A 16 -18.47 14.64 -4.32
C TYR A 16 -17.25 15.53 -4.59
N ALA A 17 -17.21 16.79 -4.16
CA ALA A 17 -16.03 17.62 -4.37
C ALA A 17 -14.83 17.12 -3.56
N THR A 18 -15.05 16.58 -2.36
CA THR A 18 -13.97 16.13 -1.46
C THR A 18 -13.53 14.69 -1.68
N HIS A 19 -14.33 13.83 -2.32
CA HIS A 19 -14.00 12.40 -2.41
C HIS A 19 -12.67 12.15 -3.15
N GLY A 20 -12.42 12.85 -4.27
CA GLY A 20 -11.18 12.67 -5.02
C GLY A 20 -9.95 13.00 -4.17
N LEU A 21 -10.02 14.07 -3.38
CA LEU A 21 -8.96 14.41 -2.43
C LEU A 21 -8.78 13.32 -1.36
N LEU A 22 -9.87 12.75 -0.86
CA LEU A 22 -9.82 11.64 0.11
C LEU A 22 -9.20 10.38 -0.49
N ASP A 23 -9.51 10.06 -1.75
CA ASP A 23 -8.91 8.93 -2.45
C ASP A 23 -7.41 9.11 -2.63
N ALA A 24 -6.94 10.34 -2.84
CA ALA A 24 -5.52 10.67 -2.92
C ALA A 24 -4.77 10.43 -1.60
N PHE A 25 -5.44 10.46 -0.44
CA PHE A 25 -4.81 10.06 0.84
C PHE A 25 -4.58 8.54 0.95
N THR A 26 -5.21 7.72 0.11
CA THR A 26 -5.07 6.26 0.13
C THR A 26 -3.98 5.75 -0.82
N SER A 27 -3.61 4.48 -0.68
CA SER A 27 -2.60 3.83 -1.53
C SER A 27 -3.08 3.36 -2.89
N TYR A 28 -4.40 3.37 -3.14
CA TYR A 28 -4.92 2.99 -4.45
C TYR A 28 -4.43 3.96 -5.49
N GLY A 29 -4.68 5.26 -5.27
CA GLY A 29 -4.36 6.34 -6.18
C GLY A 29 -5.51 6.68 -7.12
N THR A 30 -5.69 7.98 -7.36
CA THR A 30 -6.79 8.54 -8.16
C THR A 30 -6.28 9.55 -9.19
N MET A 31 -6.98 9.71 -10.30
CA MET A 31 -6.63 10.69 -11.33
C MET A 31 -7.32 12.03 -11.07
N LEU A 32 -6.73 12.84 -10.20
CA LEU A 32 -7.31 14.16 -9.83
C LEU A 32 -7.40 15.14 -11.01
N LEU A 33 -6.54 14.97 -12.02
CA LEU A 33 -6.36 15.91 -13.13
C LEU A 33 -6.92 15.38 -14.45
N TRP A 34 -7.69 14.29 -14.43
CA TRP A 34 -8.34 13.78 -15.64
C TRP A 34 -9.37 14.81 -16.16
N PRO A 35 -9.47 15.07 -17.49
CA PRO A 35 -8.84 14.38 -18.62
C PRO A 35 -7.51 15.01 -19.09
N PHE A 36 -6.92 15.93 -18.32
CA PHE A 36 -5.69 16.62 -18.72
C PHE A 36 -4.43 15.80 -18.45
N SER A 37 -4.49 14.86 -17.50
CA SER A 37 -3.37 13.99 -17.13
C SER A 37 -3.85 12.66 -16.55
N ASP A 38 -3.15 11.59 -16.91
CA ASP A 38 -3.37 10.22 -16.41
C ASP A 38 -2.50 9.89 -15.18
N VAL A 39 -1.89 10.92 -14.55
CA VAL A 39 -1.12 10.76 -13.32
C VAL A 39 -2.03 10.32 -12.18
N ARG A 40 -1.65 9.23 -11.53
CA ARG A 40 -2.35 8.69 -10.36
C ARG A 40 -1.72 9.23 -9.09
N VAL A 41 -2.44 10.11 -8.40
CA VAL A 41 -2.02 10.69 -7.14
C VAL A 41 -2.38 9.75 -6.01
N ALA A 42 -1.37 9.25 -5.31
CA ALA A 42 -1.50 8.40 -4.12
C ALA A 42 -0.48 8.86 -3.08
N TRP A 43 -0.94 9.53 -2.04
CA TRP A 43 -0.10 9.96 -0.93
C TRP A 43 0.06 8.88 0.14
N SER A 44 -0.72 7.79 0.12
CA SER A 44 -0.69 6.69 1.09
C SER A 44 -0.49 7.14 2.55
N TRP A 45 -1.30 8.10 3.02
CA TRP A 45 -1.33 8.52 4.42
C TRP A 45 -2.11 7.52 5.27
N ILE A 46 -3.18 6.96 4.71
CA ILE A 46 -4.12 6.09 5.43
C ILE A 46 -4.53 4.89 4.58
N SER A 47 -4.87 3.79 5.24
CA SER A 47 -5.43 2.62 4.55
C SER A 47 -6.90 2.88 4.21
N ILE A 48 -7.41 2.17 3.21
CA ILE A 48 -8.80 2.34 2.75
C ILE A 48 -9.83 2.02 3.84
N VAL A 49 -9.48 1.12 4.76
CA VAL A 49 -10.26 0.79 5.95
C VAL A 49 -9.41 1.10 7.16
N ASP A 50 -9.66 2.25 7.79
CA ASP A 50 -8.98 2.67 9.02
C ASP A 50 -10.00 2.96 10.12
N LEU A 51 -9.84 2.29 11.26
CA LEU A 51 -10.77 2.40 12.39
C LEU A 51 -10.63 3.73 13.14
N GLY A 52 -9.43 4.31 13.17
CA GLY A 52 -9.17 5.61 13.77
C GLY A 52 -9.86 6.75 13.02
N TYR A 53 -9.99 6.63 11.69
CA TYR A 53 -10.73 7.60 10.88
C TYR A 53 -12.23 7.32 10.83
N THR A 54 -12.63 6.06 10.65
CA THR A 54 -14.02 5.68 10.35
C THR A 54 -14.91 5.61 11.58
N LEU A 55 -14.41 5.10 12.72
CA LEU A 55 -15.22 4.94 13.93
C LEU A 55 -15.71 6.28 14.51
N PRO A 56 -14.87 7.34 14.62
CA PRO A 56 -15.35 8.63 15.11
C PRO A 56 -16.49 9.18 14.25
N LEU A 57 -16.41 9.07 12.92
CA LEU A 57 -17.47 9.51 12.00
C LEU A 57 -18.77 8.75 12.22
N ILE A 58 -18.71 7.41 12.29
CA ILE A 58 -19.90 6.58 12.53
C ILE A 58 -20.55 6.96 13.87
N VAL A 59 -19.76 7.02 14.95
CA VAL A 59 -20.25 7.38 16.29
C VAL A 59 -20.84 8.79 16.29
N GLY A 60 -20.17 9.74 15.63
CA GLY A 60 -20.62 11.13 15.50
C GLY A 60 -21.96 11.24 14.80
N VAL A 61 -22.17 10.51 13.71
CA VAL A 61 -23.44 10.48 12.96
C VAL A 61 -24.54 9.85 13.80
N ILE A 62 -24.28 8.71 14.44
CA ILE A 62 -25.27 8.03 15.30
C ILE A 62 -25.68 8.94 16.46
N LEU A 63 -24.72 9.56 17.15
CA LEU A 63 -25.01 10.47 18.26
C LEU A 63 -25.73 11.73 17.80
N ALA A 64 -25.40 12.26 16.61
CA ALA A 64 -26.08 13.41 16.05
C ALA A 64 -27.55 13.11 15.77
N ALA A 65 -27.84 11.92 15.21
CA ALA A 65 -29.20 11.45 14.99
C ALA A 65 -29.97 11.23 16.30
N ARG A 66 -29.36 10.56 17.28
CA ARG A 66 -30.02 10.29 18.58
C ARG A 66 -30.28 11.54 19.42
N ARG A 67 -29.41 12.54 19.34
CA ARG A 67 -29.53 13.81 20.09
C ARG A 67 -30.25 14.91 19.30
N SER A 68 -30.69 14.63 18.07
CA SER A 68 -31.25 15.64 17.15
C SER A 68 -30.40 16.91 17.07
N SER A 69 -29.08 16.76 17.08
CA SER A 69 -28.12 17.86 17.14
C SER A 69 -26.95 17.60 16.20
N PRO A 70 -26.50 18.58 15.38
CA PRO A 70 -25.37 18.38 14.49
C PRO A 70 -24.01 18.39 15.21
N ARG A 71 -23.96 18.79 16.50
CA ARG A 71 -22.72 18.96 17.24
C ARG A 71 -21.85 17.69 17.28
N PRO A 72 -22.37 16.49 17.57
CA PRO A 72 -21.55 15.28 17.59
C PRO A 72 -20.92 14.94 16.24
N ALA A 73 -21.66 15.11 15.13
CA ALA A 73 -21.13 14.88 13.79
C ALA A 73 -20.03 15.89 13.41
N ARG A 74 -20.17 17.16 13.80
CA ARG A 74 -19.14 18.19 13.58
C ARG A 74 -17.86 17.91 14.37
N ILE A 75 -18.00 17.49 15.63
CA ILE A 75 -16.85 17.10 16.47
C ILE A 75 -16.16 15.88 15.86
N ALA A 76 -16.92 14.86 15.44
CA ALA A 76 -16.35 13.68 14.79
C ALA A 76 -15.61 14.04 13.49
N LEU A 77 -16.18 14.91 12.65
CA LEU A 77 -15.52 15.38 11.44
C LEU A 77 -14.20 16.10 11.74
N LEU A 78 -14.20 16.97 12.77
CA LEU A 78 -12.98 17.65 13.21
C LEU A 78 -11.93 16.64 13.71
N VAL A 79 -12.32 15.68 14.55
CA VAL A 79 -11.43 14.63 15.07
C VAL A 79 -10.84 13.81 13.92
N SER A 80 -11.65 13.35 12.97
CA SER A 80 -11.16 12.57 11.82
C SER A 80 -10.28 13.41 10.87
N SER A 81 -10.54 14.71 10.75
CA SER A 81 -9.70 15.62 9.95
C SER A 81 -8.32 15.82 10.60
N VAL A 82 -8.28 16.02 11.93
CA VAL A 82 -7.03 16.09 12.69
C VAL A 82 -6.28 14.76 12.60
N TYR A 83 -6.99 13.63 12.75
CA TYR A 83 -6.41 12.31 12.61
C TYR A 83 -5.77 12.09 11.23
N MET A 84 -6.42 12.51 10.14
CA MET A 84 -5.85 12.43 8.79
C MET A 84 -4.52 13.20 8.68
N ALA A 85 -4.44 14.41 9.24
CA ALA A 85 -3.19 15.17 9.27
C ALA A 85 -2.09 14.44 10.07
N LEU A 86 -2.45 13.82 11.21
CA LEU A 86 -1.55 12.99 12.00
C LEU A 86 -1.07 11.74 11.22
N CYS A 87 -1.91 11.15 10.37
CA CYS A 87 -1.52 10.07 9.47
C CYS A 87 -0.43 10.50 8.47
N GLY A 88 -0.50 11.73 7.95
CA GLY A 88 0.57 12.31 7.13
C GLY A 88 1.89 12.45 7.88
N LEU A 89 1.86 12.86 9.16
CA LEU A 89 3.05 12.91 10.01
C LEU A 89 3.62 11.52 10.30
N GLN A 90 2.76 10.54 10.56
CA GLN A 90 3.17 9.14 10.71
C GLN A 90 3.86 8.63 9.45
N ARG A 91 3.30 8.91 8.28
CA ARG A 91 3.90 8.55 7.01
C ARG A 91 5.31 9.15 6.85
N ALA A 92 5.50 10.42 7.22
CA ALA A 92 6.81 11.06 7.18
C ALA A 92 7.83 10.34 8.08
N ARG A 93 7.43 9.94 9.29
CA ARG A 93 8.28 9.15 10.21
C ARG A 93 8.67 7.79 9.63
N VAL A 94 7.75 7.14 8.92
CA VAL A 94 8.01 5.86 8.25
C VAL A 94 9.01 6.03 7.10
N ILE A 95 8.87 7.09 6.29
CA ILE A 95 9.81 7.38 5.21
C ILE A 95 11.21 7.71 5.75
N ALA A 96 11.30 8.42 6.88
CA ALA A 96 12.59 8.64 7.54
C ALA A 96 13.24 7.31 7.97
N ALA A 97 12.48 6.44 8.65
CA ALA A 97 12.96 5.11 9.05
C ALA A 97 13.33 4.21 7.85
N GLN A 98 12.62 4.36 6.72
CA GLN A 98 12.97 3.72 5.46
C GLN A 98 14.34 4.22 4.94
N GLY A 99 14.59 5.53 5.01
CA GLY A 99 15.90 6.10 4.65
C GLY A 99 17.03 5.58 5.55
N ASP A 100 16.78 5.45 6.85
CA ASP A 100 17.75 4.91 7.80
C ASP A 100 18.12 3.45 7.47
N VAL A 101 17.15 2.61 7.11
CA VAL A 101 17.44 1.22 6.72
C VAL A 101 18.15 1.13 5.37
N GLN A 102 17.87 2.03 4.43
CA GLN A 102 18.61 2.12 3.16
C GLN A 102 20.08 2.46 3.40
N GLY A 103 20.34 3.46 4.25
CA GLY A 103 21.70 3.84 4.66
C GLY A 103 22.43 2.71 5.39
N TYR A 104 21.76 2.04 6.33
CA TYR A 104 22.31 0.87 7.03
C TYR A 104 22.69 -0.27 6.07
N ARG A 105 21.91 -0.49 5.02
CA ARG A 105 22.20 -1.50 3.99
C ARG A 105 23.20 -1.03 2.93
N GLY A 106 23.62 0.24 2.95
CA GLY A 106 24.46 0.82 1.92
C GLY A 106 23.76 0.96 0.56
N HIS A 107 22.43 0.98 0.55
CA HIS A 107 21.65 1.06 -0.68
C HIS A 107 21.33 2.52 -1.03
N HIS A 108 21.42 2.84 -2.32
CA HIS A 108 20.90 4.09 -2.87
C HIS A 108 19.57 3.81 -3.58
N ALA A 109 18.45 4.08 -2.90
CA ALA A 109 17.15 3.81 -3.48
C ALA A 109 16.83 4.76 -4.64
N ALA A 110 16.53 4.20 -5.81
CA ALA A 110 16.02 4.95 -6.95
C ALA A 110 14.59 5.45 -6.68
N ARG A 111 13.83 4.72 -5.86
CA ARG A 111 12.49 5.08 -5.40
C ARG A 111 12.16 4.38 -4.09
N GLY A 112 11.39 5.05 -3.24
CA GLY A 112 10.81 4.49 -2.03
C GLY A 112 9.36 4.93 -1.83
N ASP A 113 8.54 4.07 -1.26
CA ASP A 113 7.16 4.35 -0.86
C ASP A 113 6.79 3.53 0.39
N ALA A 114 5.75 3.93 1.10
CA ALA A 114 5.27 3.21 2.27
C ALA A 114 3.74 3.19 2.32
N PHE A 115 3.19 2.03 2.67
CA PHE A 115 1.78 1.71 2.61
C PHE A 115 1.28 1.31 4.01
N PRO A 116 0.28 2.01 4.56
CA PRO A 116 -0.26 1.65 5.87
C PRO A 116 -1.02 0.33 5.77
N THR A 117 -0.90 -0.50 6.80
CA THR A 117 -1.68 -1.74 6.88
C THR A 117 -3.16 -1.46 7.21
N LEU A 118 -4.01 -2.46 7.04
CA LEU A 118 -5.45 -2.31 7.28
C LEU A 118 -5.74 -2.01 8.75
N ALA A 119 -6.78 -1.21 8.97
CA ALA A 119 -7.38 -0.87 10.26
C ALA A 119 -6.49 -0.09 11.24
N ASN A 120 -5.25 0.27 10.87
CA ASN A 120 -4.34 1.00 11.75
C ASN A 120 -3.35 1.88 10.97
N ASN A 121 -2.67 2.78 11.69
CA ASN A 121 -1.67 3.70 11.14
C ASN A 121 -0.29 3.59 11.85
N VAL A 122 -0.03 2.43 12.46
CA VAL A 122 1.21 2.18 13.22
C VAL A 122 2.09 1.13 12.55
N THR A 123 1.51 0.17 11.84
CA THR A 123 2.24 -0.86 11.09
C THR A 123 2.17 -0.54 9.60
N TRP A 124 3.34 -0.48 8.97
CA TRP A 124 3.51 -0.05 7.60
C TRP A 124 4.33 -1.07 6.81
N ARG A 125 3.96 -1.25 5.55
CA ARG A 125 4.79 -1.87 4.54
C ARG A 125 5.65 -0.81 3.89
N SER A 126 6.95 -1.03 3.86
CA SER A 126 7.93 -0.18 3.20
C SER A 126 8.42 -0.88 1.94
N LEU A 127 8.33 -0.22 0.79
CA LEU A 127 8.93 -0.68 -0.45
C LEU A 127 9.97 0.32 -0.92
N TYR A 128 11.16 -0.15 -1.27
CA TYR A 128 12.11 0.66 -2.02
C TYR A 128 12.83 -0.17 -3.07
N ALA A 129 13.20 0.48 -4.17
CA ALA A 129 13.93 -0.14 -5.28
C ALA A 129 15.37 0.37 -5.28
N ALA A 130 16.34 -0.54 -5.23
CA ALA A 130 17.77 -0.27 -5.34
C ALA A 130 18.43 -1.35 -6.21
N ASP A 131 19.32 -0.95 -7.12
CA ASP A 131 20.12 -1.87 -7.95
C ASP A 131 19.30 -2.96 -8.69
N GLY A 132 18.11 -2.61 -9.19
CA GLY A 132 17.24 -3.54 -9.91
C GLY A 132 16.48 -4.52 -8.99
N VAL A 133 16.52 -4.33 -7.68
CA VAL A 133 15.83 -5.16 -6.68
C VAL A 133 14.84 -4.31 -5.89
N ILE A 134 13.64 -4.85 -5.66
CA ILE A 134 12.68 -4.29 -4.73
C ILE A 134 12.86 -4.97 -3.37
N TYR A 135 13.03 -4.16 -2.34
CA TYR A 135 13.07 -4.59 -0.95
C TYR A 135 11.74 -4.24 -0.28
N ALA A 136 11.19 -5.21 0.45
CA ALA A 136 9.99 -5.06 1.25
C ALA A 136 10.34 -5.20 2.73
N ASP A 137 9.99 -4.21 3.54
CA ASP A 137 10.22 -4.23 4.98
C ASP A 137 8.93 -3.93 5.74
N LYS A 138 8.82 -4.48 6.95
CA LYS A 138 7.78 -4.07 7.90
C LYS A 138 8.35 -2.98 8.79
N ILE A 139 7.76 -1.80 8.76
CA ILE A 139 8.12 -0.69 9.65
C ILE A 139 6.97 -0.45 10.61
N ARG A 140 7.25 -0.54 11.91
CA ARG A 140 6.31 -0.23 12.97
C ARG A 140 6.68 1.10 13.62
N VAL A 141 5.79 2.07 13.54
CA VAL A 141 5.95 3.39 14.13
C VAL A 141 4.82 3.62 15.12
N PRO A 142 5.02 3.38 16.42
CA PRO A 142 4.01 3.71 17.42
C PRO A 142 3.78 5.22 17.47
N TRP A 143 2.56 5.63 17.84
CA TRP A 143 2.22 7.05 18.02
C TRP A 143 3.22 7.76 18.94
N PHE A 144 3.65 7.07 19.99
CA PHE A 144 4.67 7.53 20.93
C PHE A 144 5.80 6.50 20.97
N GLY A 145 7.02 6.91 20.62
CA GLY A 145 8.21 6.07 20.64
C GLY A 145 9.00 6.04 19.33
N ALA A 146 10.08 5.27 19.31
CA ALA A 146 10.94 5.10 18.13
C ALA A 146 10.31 4.15 17.11
N ALA A 147 10.67 4.33 15.84
CA ALA A 147 10.36 3.38 14.79
C ALA A 147 11.13 2.08 15.01
N ARG A 148 10.51 0.95 14.65
CA ARG A 148 11.14 -0.36 14.60
C ARG A 148 11.05 -0.87 13.17
N VAL A 149 12.19 -1.24 12.60
CA VAL A 149 12.25 -1.82 11.26
C VAL A 149 12.49 -3.31 11.40
N ILE A 150 11.64 -4.10 10.78
CA ILE A 150 11.78 -5.55 10.68
C ILE A 150 12.11 -5.84 9.22
N ALA A 151 13.31 -6.38 8.99
CA ALA A 151 13.77 -6.74 7.65
C ALA A 151 12.81 -7.75 7.04
N GLY A 152 12.38 -7.50 5.80
CA GLY A 152 11.57 -8.45 5.07
C GLY A 152 12.30 -9.04 3.87
N ASP A 153 11.49 -9.43 2.89
CA ASP A 153 11.91 -10.07 1.66
C ASP A 153 12.44 -9.07 0.63
N SER A 154 13.11 -9.60 -0.39
CA SER A 154 13.42 -8.88 -1.61
C SER A 154 13.10 -9.71 -2.85
N VAL A 155 12.88 -9.04 -3.97
CA VAL A 155 12.57 -9.64 -5.27
C VAL A 155 13.12 -8.77 -6.39
N PRO A 156 13.63 -9.34 -7.49
CA PRO A 156 14.03 -8.56 -8.67
C PRO A 156 12.86 -7.70 -9.18
N LEU A 157 13.16 -6.44 -9.51
CA LEU A 157 12.24 -5.56 -10.22
C LEU A 157 11.97 -6.17 -11.61
N LEU A 158 10.71 -6.18 -12.04
CA LEU A 158 10.36 -6.67 -13.37
C LEU A 158 10.97 -5.78 -14.45
N ASP A 159 11.93 -6.31 -15.21
CA ASP A 159 12.68 -5.57 -16.22
C ASP A 159 11.73 -5.13 -17.35
N PRO A 160 11.71 -3.85 -17.77
CA PRO A 160 10.99 -3.42 -18.96
C PRO A 160 11.33 -4.20 -20.23
N SER A 161 12.52 -4.78 -20.34
CA SER A 161 12.93 -5.61 -21.48
C SER A 161 12.07 -6.87 -21.63
N GLU A 162 11.49 -7.38 -20.54
CA GLU A 162 10.57 -8.54 -20.56
C GLU A 162 9.27 -8.27 -21.32
N ASP A 163 8.90 -6.99 -21.50
CA ASP A 163 7.69 -6.62 -22.26
C ASP A 163 7.78 -7.08 -23.73
N ALA A 164 9.00 -7.21 -24.27
CA ALA A 164 9.23 -7.69 -25.63
C ALA A 164 8.72 -9.12 -25.86
N ALA A 165 8.70 -9.96 -24.82
CA ALA A 165 8.17 -11.32 -24.90
C ALA A 165 6.65 -11.35 -25.16
N TYR A 166 5.96 -10.26 -24.86
CA TYR A 166 4.50 -10.14 -24.99
C TYR A 166 4.07 -9.25 -26.15
N ALA A 167 5.02 -8.63 -26.85
CA ALA A 167 4.75 -7.66 -27.91
C ALA A 167 4.00 -8.24 -29.13
N SER A 168 4.12 -9.55 -29.38
CA SER A 168 3.44 -10.22 -30.49
C SER A 168 1.93 -10.44 -30.25
N ASP A 169 1.46 -10.35 -29.00
CA ASP A 169 0.04 -10.45 -28.65
C ASP A 169 -0.47 -9.10 -28.10
N PRO A 170 -1.23 -8.32 -28.91
CA PRO A 170 -1.71 -7.01 -28.51
C PRO A 170 -2.56 -7.01 -27.23
N ALA A 171 -3.29 -8.09 -26.95
CA ALA A 171 -4.12 -8.17 -25.75
C ALA A 171 -3.25 -8.27 -24.48
N THR A 172 -2.26 -9.15 -24.52
CA THR A 172 -1.30 -9.39 -23.44
C THR A 172 -0.41 -8.16 -23.22
N ALA A 173 0.13 -7.56 -24.29
CA ALA A 173 0.92 -6.33 -24.19
C ALA A 173 0.15 -5.17 -23.56
N ARG A 174 -1.12 -4.96 -23.97
CA ARG A 174 -1.98 -3.93 -23.39
C ARG A 174 -2.29 -4.20 -21.92
N ALA A 175 -2.56 -5.45 -21.56
CA ALA A 175 -2.83 -5.82 -20.17
C ALA A 175 -1.63 -5.59 -19.27
N LEU A 176 -0.42 -5.94 -19.73
CA LEU A 176 0.82 -5.70 -19.01
C LEU A 176 1.07 -4.20 -18.81
N ALA A 177 0.94 -3.39 -19.87
CA ALA A 177 1.11 -1.95 -19.80
C ALA A 177 0.12 -1.31 -18.81
N LEU A 178 -1.17 -1.70 -18.88
CA LEU A 178 -2.19 -1.24 -17.95
C LEU A 178 -1.87 -1.66 -16.51
N PHE A 179 -1.42 -2.89 -16.31
CA PHE A 179 -1.09 -3.41 -14.98
C PHE A 179 0.11 -2.67 -14.37
N ARG A 180 1.19 -2.45 -15.14
CA ARG A 180 2.36 -1.67 -14.70
C ARG A 180 1.97 -0.24 -14.34
N TRP A 181 1.16 0.41 -15.18
CA TRP A 181 0.66 1.76 -14.90
C TRP A 181 -0.22 1.79 -13.63
N PHE A 182 -1.11 0.81 -13.45
CA PHE A 182 -1.99 0.71 -12.29
C PHE A 182 -1.24 0.39 -10.98
N SER A 183 -0.20 -0.42 -11.04
CA SER A 183 0.69 -0.76 -9.92
C SER A 183 1.78 0.29 -9.67
N ALA A 184 1.77 1.37 -10.46
CA ALA A 184 2.81 2.40 -10.46
C ALA A 184 4.23 1.80 -10.62
N GLY A 185 4.36 0.69 -11.34
CA GLY A 185 5.63 0.00 -11.59
C GLY A 185 6.16 -0.82 -10.41
N TRP A 186 5.42 -0.97 -9.31
CA TRP A 186 5.77 -1.89 -8.21
C TRP A 186 5.46 -3.35 -8.58
N THR A 187 6.02 -3.79 -9.71
CA THR A 187 5.78 -5.10 -10.31
C THR A 187 7.00 -5.98 -10.23
N ALA A 188 6.80 -7.25 -9.87
CA ALA A 188 7.83 -8.29 -9.92
C ALA A 188 7.20 -9.61 -10.34
N ARG A 189 8.02 -10.56 -10.80
CA ARG A 189 7.57 -11.95 -10.95
C ARG A 189 7.21 -12.51 -9.58
N ASP A 190 6.10 -13.24 -9.52
CA ASP A 190 5.74 -13.93 -8.29
C ASP A 190 6.81 -15.00 -7.97
N ARG A 191 7.13 -15.15 -6.69
CA ARG A 191 8.16 -16.09 -6.23
C ARG A 191 7.72 -17.53 -6.47
N ASP A 192 6.42 -17.78 -6.33
CA ASP A 192 5.85 -19.13 -6.38
C ASP A 192 5.30 -19.49 -7.77
N ASP A 193 5.03 -18.48 -8.62
CA ASP A 193 4.54 -18.64 -9.99
C ASP A 193 5.21 -17.65 -10.97
N PRO A 194 6.23 -18.08 -11.74
CA PRO A 194 6.90 -17.23 -12.71
C PRO A 194 6.01 -16.72 -13.87
N GLU A 195 4.88 -17.37 -14.17
CA GLU A 195 3.91 -16.87 -15.17
C GLU A 195 3.10 -15.68 -14.63
N ARG A 196 3.11 -15.48 -13.30
CA ARG A 196 2.39 -14.42 -12.60
C ARG A 196 3.30 -13.22 -12.34
N ILE A 197 2.76 -12.04 -12.65
CA ILE A 197 3.34 -10.74 -12.30
C ILE A 197 2.53 -10.17 -11.14
N ALA A 198 3.19 -9.89 -10.03
CA ALA A 198 2.59 -9.45 -8.79
C ALA A 198 2.59 -7.91 -8.65
N ASP A 199 1.55 -7.33 -8.04
CA ASP A 199 1.57 -5.94 -7.53
C ASP A 199 2.08 -5.95 -6.09
N LEU A 200 3.31 -5.51 -5.87
CA LEU A 200 3.97 -5.62 -4.58
C LEU A 200 3.43 -4.66 -3.52
N ARG A 201 2.58 -3.68 -3.87
CA ARG A 201 1.98 -2.75 -2.90
C ARG A 201 1.03 -3.48 -1.95
N TYR A 202 0.42 -4.57 -2.40
CA TYR A 202 -0.61 -5.31 -1.67
C TYR A 202 -0.15 -6.74 -1.37
N ALA A 203 0.55 -6.91 -0.25
CA ALA A 203 0.97 -8.21 0.25
C ALA A 203 0.19 -8.61 1.51
N ILE A 204 0.10 -9.92 1.77
CA ILE A 204 -0.47 -10.43 3.03
C ILE A 204 0.42 -10.01 4.20
N GLU A 205 1.72 -10.21 4.07
CA GLU A 205 2.70 -9.86 5.10
C GLU A 205 3.38 -8.52 4.75
N PRO A 206 3.41 -7.53 5.67
CA PRO A 206 3.99 -6.22 5.38
C PRO A 206 5.45 -6.25 4.94
N GLY A 207 6.23 -7.24 5.39
CA GLY A 207 7.61 -7.46 4.92
C GLY A 207 7.75 -8.49 3.80
N GLY A 208 6.69 -9.22 3.43
CA GLY A 208 6.78 -10.30 2.44
C GLY A 208 6.64 -9.80 1.00
N VAL A 209 7.06 -10.59 0.00
CA VAL A 209 6.85 -10.26 -1.43
C VAL A 209 5.67 -10.98 -2.07
N SER A 210 5.05 -11.93 -1.37
CA SER A 210 3.85 -12.65 -1.84
C SER A 210 2.64 -11.71 -1.89
N SER A 211 2.20 -11.39 -3.11
CA SER A 211 1.12 -10.43 -3.35
C SER A 211 -0.26 -11.09 -3.34
N MET A 212 -1.26 -10.32 -2.94
CA MET A 212 -2.68 -10.71 -3.00
C MET A 212 -3.27 -10.54 -4.40
N TRP A 213 -2.59 -9.82 -5.29
CA TRP A 213 -3.10 -9.43 -6.59
C TRP A 213 -2.01 -9.56 -7.66
N GLY A 214 -2.38 -10.06 -8.84
CA GLY A 214 -1.46 -10.20 -9.94
C GLY A 214 -2.11 -10.33 -11.30
N LEU A 215 -1.24 -10.42 -12.29
CA LEU A 215 -1.57 -10.62 -13.69
C LEU A 215 -0.84 -11.88 -14.17
N VAL A 216 -1.57 -12.87 -14.64
CA VAL A 216 -1.00 -14.07 -15.27
C VAL A 216 -1.06 -13.89 -16.77
N LEU A 217 0.08 -13.96 -17.44
CA LEU A 217 0.21 -13.77 -18.89
C LEU A 217 0.57 -15.09 -19.56
N ARG A 218 -0.28 -15.56 -20.47
CA ARG A 218 -0.12 -16.84 -21.17
C ARG A 218 -0.30 -16.66 -22.68
N PRO A 219 0.72 -16.13 -23.39
CA PRO A 219 0.65 -15.92 -24.83
C PRO A 219 0.26 -17.21 -25.56
N GLY A 220 -0.70 -17.11 -26.48
CA GLY A 220 -1.16 -18.26 -27.27
C GLY A 220 -2.08 -19.26 -26.54
N ARG A 221 -2.46 -19.01 -25.27
CA ARG A 221 -3.50 -19.78 -24.55
C ARG A 221 -4.76 -18.93 -24.39
N GLU A 222 -5.94 -19.56 -24.32
CA GLU A 222 -7.20 -18.87 -24.01
C GLU A 222 -7.66 -19.12 -22.54
N PRO A 223 -7.95 -18.08 -21.74
CA PRO A 223 -7.69 -16.67 -22.02
C PRO A 223 -6.19 -16.35 -21.91
N PRO A 224 -5.67 -15.41 -22.73
CA PRO A 224 -4.25 -15.04 -22.74
C PRO A 224 -3.84 -14.22 -21.51
N VAL A 225 -4.82 -13.60 -20.85
CA VAL A 225 -4.64 -12.76 -19.68
C VAL A 225 -5.62 -13.21 -18.60
N ILE A 226 -5.11 -13.45 -17.39
CA ILE A 226 -5.93 -13.69 -16.19
C ILE A 226 -5.57 -12.67 -15.12
N TRP A 227 -6.60 -12.00 -14.60
CA TRP A 227 -6.48 -11.16 -13.41
C TRP A 227 -6.62 -12.03 -12.18
N ASP A 228 -5.50 -12.33 -11.53
CA ASP A 228 -5.46 -13.24 -10.39
C ASP A 228 -5.63 -12.45 -9.09
N ARG A 229 -6.73 -12.72 -8.41
CA ARG A 229 -6.92 -12.41 -6.99
C ARG A 229 -6.42 -13.62 -6.24
N GLY A 230 -5.10 -13.70 -6.03
CA GLY A 230 -4.45 -14.88 -5.44
C GLY A 230 -5.23 -15.40 -4.23
N GLU A 231 -5.23 -16.70 -3.96
CA GLU A 231 -6.12 -17.38 -3.00
C GLU A 231 -6.04 -16.80 -1.56
N THR A 232 -6.74 -15.67 -1.32
CA THR A 232 -6.59 -14.86 -0.10
C THR A 232 -7.74 -15.04 0.89
N ARG A 233 -8.75 -15.84 0.57
CA ARG A 233 -9.90 -15.99 1.47
C ARG A 233 -9.62 -16.86 2.70
N GLY A 234 -8.69 -17.81 2.62
CA GLY A 234 -8.39 -18.73 3.72
C GLY A 234 -7.23 -18.31 4.65
N ALA A 235 -6.17 -17.72 4.10
CA ALA A 235 -4.95 -17.41 4.84
C ALA A 235 -5.02 -16.11 5.66
N LEU A 236 -5.80 -15.12 5.20
CA LEU A 236 -5.89 -13.81 5.86
C LEU A 236 -6.57 -13.88 7.23
N THR A 237 -7.60 -14.71 7.43
CA THR A 237 -8.39 -14.68 8.67
C THR A 237 -7.70 -15.33 9.87
N SER A 238 -6.89 -16.37 9.66
CA SER A 238 -6.20 -17.07 10.75
C SER A 238 -4.89 -16.38 11.17
N ARG A 239 -4.27 -15.58 10.29
CA ARG A 239 -2.96 -14.93 10.55
C ARG A 239 -3.02 -13.40 10.69
N LEU A 240 -4.17 -12.76 10.48
CA LEU A 240 -4.29 -11.29 10.48
C LEU A 240 -3.73 -10.64 11.75
N TRP A 241 -4.02 -11.22 12.91
CA TRP A 241 -3.58 -10.67 14.20
C TRP A 241 -2.06 -10.66 14.32
N THR A 242 -1.42 -11.78 13.97
CA THR A 242 0.04 -11.94 13.95
C THR A 242 0.66 -10.97 12.96
N VAL A 243 0.12 -10.89 11.75
CA VAL A 243 0.61 -10.02 10.68
C VAL A 243 0.59 -8.53 11.09
N LEU A 244 -0.50 -8.07 11.70
CA LEU A 244 -0.71 -6.67 12.05
C LEU A 244 -0.01 -6.25 13.35
N PHE A 245 0.05 -7.14 14.35
CA PHE A 245 0.40 -6.78 15.73
C PHE A 245 1.57 -7.55 16.34
N ASP A 246 1.93 -8.70 15.80
CA ASP A 246 3.09 -9.47 16.26
C ASP A 246 4.35 -9.00 15.55
N ASP A 247 5.43 -8.84 16.30
CA ASP A 247 6.70 -8.38 15.74
C ASP A 247 7.47 -9.54 15.08
N GLY A 248 7.21 -10.81 15.47
CA GLY A 248 7.59 -12.06 14.79
C GLY A 248 9.09 -12.35 14.55
N ALA A 249 9.92 -11.32 14.40
CA ALA A 249 11.35 -11.32 14.16
C ALA A 249 12.00 -10.15 14.90
N GLU A 250 13.27 -10.31 15.27
CA GLU A 250 14.04 -9.27 15.95
C GLU A 250 14.18 -8.02 15.05
N PRO A 251 13.91 -6.81 15.57
CA PRO A 251 14.06 -5.59 14.81
C PRO A 251 15.53 -5.35 14.42
N LEU A 252 15.76 -4.73 13.27
CA LEU A 252 17.07 -4.22 12.90
C LEU A 252 17.49 -3.14 13.91
N LEU A 253 18.59 -3.39 14.62
CA LEU A 253 19.21 -2.42 15.53
C LEU A 253 20.03 -1.43 14.72
N ILE A 254 19.36 -0.40 14.19
CA ILE A 254 20.00 0.69 13.47
C ILE A 254 20.71 1.58 14.50
N GLY A 255 22.04 1.49 14.59
CA GLY A 255 22.86 2.27 15.53
C GLY A 255 23.97 1.51 16.28
N GLY A 256 24.18 0.22 16.01
CA GLY A 256 25.33 -0.58 16.50
C GLY A 256 26.15 -1.16 15.34
N GLU A 257 27.40 -1.58 15.62
CA GLU A 257 28.28 -2.27 14.67
C GLU A 257 27.54 -3.42 13.94
N PRO A 258 27.75 -3.60 12.62
CA PRO A 258 27.00 -4.57 11.83
C PRO A 258 27.20 -5.99 12.36
N GLY A 259 26.13 -6.59 12.88
CA GLY A 259 26.11 -7.99 13.30
C GLY A 259 26.22 -8.93 12.08
N PRO A 260 26.79 -10.14 12.23
CA PRO A 260 27.11 -11.06 11.12
C PRO A 260 25.89 -11.65 10.38
N GLY A 261 24.66 -11.21 10.69
CA GLY A 261 23.41 -11.67 10.07
C GLY A 261 22.80 -10.72 9.04
N ALA A 262 23.41 -9.56 8.75
CA ALA A 262 22.89 -8.58 7.80
C ALA A 262 23.21 -8.89 6.31
N ALA A 263 23.65 -10.12 6.02
CA ALA A 263 23.83 -10.56 4.64
C ALA A 263 22.46 -10.96 4.05
N PRO A 264 22.10 -10.50 2.84
CA PRO A 264 20.87 -10.92 2.19
C PRO A 264 20.86 -12.46 2.05
N SER A 265 19.71 -13.06 2.33
CA SER A 265 19.42 -14.44 1.90
C SER A 265 19.80 -14.55 0.43
N ARG A 266 20.81 -15.37 0.13
CA ARG A 266 21.34 -15.56 -1.23
C ARG A 266 20.17 -15.87 -2.15
N ALA A 267 20.01 -15.08 -3.21
CA ALA A 267 19.26 -15.50 -4.39
C ALA A 267 19.76 -16.90 -4.76
N ALA A 268 18.86 -17.87 -4.82
CA ALA A 268 19.20 -19.22 -5.23
C ALA A 268 19.83 -19.16 -6.64
N PRO A 269 20.98 -19.83 -6.87
CA PRO A 269 21.60 -19.80 -8.18
C PRO A 269 20.64 -20.41 -9.20
N ALA A 270 20.49 -19.72 -10.34
CA ALA A 270 19.88 -20.28 -11.52
C ALA A 270 20.54 -21.63 -11.81
N ARG A 271 19.73 -22.68 -11.91
CA ARG A 271 20.21 -23.97 -12.40
C ARG A 271 20.37 -23.84 -13.91
N ASP A 272 21.62 -23.97 -14.36
CA ASP A 272 21.98 -24.22 -15.77
C ASP A 272 21.28 -25.47 -16.32
#